data_AF-A0A831RWA8-F1
#
_entry.id   AF-A0A831RWA8-F1
#
_cell.length_a   1.000
_cell.length_b   1.000
_cell.length_c   1.000
_cell.angle_alpha   90.00
_cell.angle_beta   90.00
_cell.angle_gamma   90.00
#
_symmetry.space_group_name_H-M   'P 1'
#
loop_
_entity.id
_entity.type
_entity.pdbx_description
1 polymer ?
#
loop_
_entity_poly.entity_id
_entity_poly.type
_entity_poly.pdbx_seq_one_letter_code
_entity_poly.pdbx_strand_id
1 'polypeptide(L)'
;MNFRKKNERTFKYPGKRMAMDGNTAVIMCEREASDAAGAYPITPSTQMGEYWAEEMAKRHVNISDRALVFIEPESEHAAAAVTA
;
A
#
# COMPACT_ATOMS: atom_id res chain seq x y z
N MET A 1 5.63 -11.05 44.36
CA MET A 1 5.75 -11.62 43.00
C MET A 1 6.49 -10.59 42.14
N ASN A 2 7.79 -10.74 41.89
CA ASN A 2 8.55 -9.78 41.08
C ASN A 2 8.43 -10.14 39.60
N PHE A 3 7.65 -9.35 38.85
CA PHE A 3 7.60 -9.45 37.39
C PHE A 3 8.95 -8.97 36.82
N ARG A 4 9.76 -9.90 36.29
CA ARG A 4 10.98 -9.58 35.54
C ARG A 4 10.61 -8.65 34.38
N LYS A 5 11.09 -7.40 34.38
CA LYS A 5 11.08 -6.54 33.19
C LYS A 5 11.87 -7.27 32.10
N LYS A 6 11.18 -7.64 31.02
CA LYS A 6 11.81 -8.21 29.81
C LYS A 6 12.67 -7.08 29.22
N ASN A 7 13.97 -7.30 29.02
CA ASN A 7 14.81 -6.34 28.30
C ASN A 7 14.14 -6.01 26.96
N GLU A 8 13.84 -4.73 26.74
CA GLU A 8 13.27 -4.25 25.49
C GLU A 8 14.30 -4.53 24.39
N ARG A 9 13.97 -5.48 23.50
CA ARG A 9 14.78 -5.73 22.32
C ARG A 9 14.64 -4.50 21.43
N THR A 10 15.69 -3.69 21.38
CA THR A 10 15.75 -2.55 20.47
C THR A 10 15.99 -3.08 19.05
N PHE A 11 15.02 -2.89 18.17
CA PHE A 11 15.14 -3.22 16.76
C PHE A 11 15.64 -1.99 16.00
N LYS A 12 16.45 -2.18 14.96
CA LYS A 12 16.94 -1.08 14.11
C LYS A 12 15.78 -0.28 13.49
N TYR A 13 14.70 -0.96 13.13
CA TYR A 13 13.47 -0.36 12.62
C TYR A 13 12.29 -0.87 13.47
N PRO A 14 11.85 -0.13 14.50
CA PRO A 14 10.79 -0.58 15.40
C PRO A 14 9.40 -0.61 14.75
N GLY A 15 9.23 0.08 13.62
CA GLY A 15 7.96 0.20 12.90
C GLY A 15 6.86 0.89 13.72
N LYS A 16 5.65 0.96 13.16
CA LYS A 16 4.44 1.36 13.88
C LYS A 16 3.48 0.16 13.87
N ARG A 17 3.06 -0.29 15.05
CA ARG A 17 2.04 -1.34 15.15
C ARG A 17 0.69 -0.77 14.75
N MET A 18 -0.03 -1.46 13.88
CA MET A 18 -1.35 -1.07 13.39
C MET A 18 -2.18 -2.34 13.18
N ALA A 19 -3.48 -2.27 13.47
CA ALA A 19 -4.43 -3.29 13.05
C ALA A 19 -5.00 -2.88 11.69
N MET A 20 -4.89 -3.75 10.69
CA MET A 20 -5.35 -3.51 9.32
C MET A 20 -5.74 -4.83 8.66
N ASP A 21 -6.54 -4.77 7.60
CA ASP A 21 -6.83 -5.91 6.75
C ASP A 21 -5.70 -6.20 5.73
N GLY A 22 -5.84 -7.29 4.97
CA GLY A 22 -4.84 -7.71 3.99
C GLY A 22 -4.68 -6.75 2.81
N ASN A 23 -5.78 -6.20 2.28
CA ASN A 23 -5.74 -5.27 1.16
C ASN A 23 -4.98 -3.99 1.54
N THR A 24 -5.26 -3.46 2.74
CA THR A 24 -4.56 -2.30 3.30
C THR A 24 -3.07 -2.57 3.48
N ALA A 25 -2.71 -3.76 3.97
CA ALA A 25 -1.31 -4.15 4.16
C ALA A 25 -0.55 -4.21 2.81
N VAL A 26 -1.18 -4.72 1.76
CA VAL A 26 -0.58 -4.80 0.43
C VAL A 26 -0.41 -3.40 -0.18
N ILE A 27 -1.44 -2.56 -0.16
CA ILE A 27 -1.35 -1.20 -0.73
C ILE A 27 -0.34 -0.34 0.01
N MET A 28 -0.17 -0.52 1.33
CA MET A 28 0.89 0.17 2.06
C MET A 28 2.29 -0.16 1.52
N CYS A 29 2.53 -1.40 1.09
CA CYS A 29 3.80 -1.78 0.46
C CYS A 29 3.88 -1.28 -0.99
N GLU A 30 2.84 -1.47 -1.78
CA GLU A 30 2.84 -1.16 -3.21
C GLU A 30 3.02 0.34 -3.47
N ARG A 31 2.32 1.21 -2.72
CA ARG A 31 2.42 2.66 -2.92
C ARG A 31 3.81 3.21 -2.59
N GLU A 32 4.54 2.53 -1.70
CA GLU A 32 5.90 2.93 -1.33
C GLU A 32 6.92 2.39 -2.32
N ALA A 33 6.65 1.24 -2.96
CA ALA A 33 7.57 0.53 -3.84
C ALA A 33 7.39 0.84 -5.34
N SER A 34 6.27 1.43 -5.73
CA SER A 34 5.90 1.65 -7.13
C SER A 34 5.52 3.10 -7.41
N ASP A 35 5.68 3.54 -8.66
CA ASP A 35 5.33 4.91 -9.11
C ASP A 35 3.88 5.02 -9.62
N ALA A 36 3.33 3.93 -10.17
CA ALA A 36 2.03 3.93 -10.84
C ALA A 36 1.29 2.61 -10.62
N ALA A 37 -0.04 2.66 -10.69
CA ALA A 37 -0.90 1.49 -10.72
C ALA A 37 -2.01 1.65 -11.77
N GLY A 38 -2.26 0.56 -12.51
CA GLY A 38 -3.45 0.36 -13.31
C GLY A 38 -4.34 -0.67 -12.62
N ALA A 39 -5.57 -0.32 -12.28
CA ALA A 39 -6.50 -1.24 -11.60
C ALA A 39 -7.88 -1.23 -12.25
N TYR A 40 -8.54 -2.38 -12.24
CA TYR A 40 -9.94 -2.50 -12.61
C TYR A 40 -10.74 -3.15 -11.47
N PRO A 41 -11.95 -2.66 -11.13
CA PRO A 41 -12.73 -3.22 -10.04
C PRO A 41 -13.12 -4.69 -10.27
N ILE A 42 -12.63 -5.59 -9.40
CA ILE A 42 -13.13 -6.96 -9.27
C ILE A 42 -13.12 -7.38 -7.80
N THR A 43 -14.17 -8.06 -7.33
CA THR A 43 -14.19 -8.55 -5.96
C THR A 43 -13.24 -9.75 -5.82
N PRO A 44 -12.41 -9.84 -4.76
CA PRO A 44 -12.40 -9.00 -3.55
C PRO A 44 -11.35 -7.87 -3.54
N SER A 45 -10.65 -7.61 -4.65
CA SER A 45 -9.52 -6.66 -4.72
C SER A 45 -9.92 -5.22 -5.06
N THR A 46 -11.19 -4.92 -5.33
CA THR A 46 -11.69 -3.55 -5.61
C THR A 46 -11.13 -2.50 -4.65
N GLN A 47 -11.13 -2.79 -3.34
CA GLN A 47 -10.65 -1.86 -2.31
C GLN A 47 -9.17 -1.50 -2.46
N MET A 48 -8.35 -2.37 -3.05
CA MET A 48 -6.94 -2.09 -3.28
C MET A 48 -6.76 -0.90 -4.23
N GLY A 49 -7.52 -0.88 -5.34
CA GLY A 49 -7.52 0.25 -6.27
C GLY A 49 -8.03 1.54 -5.62
N GLU A 50 -9.08 1.45 -4.80
CA GLU A 50 -9.63 2.59 -4.06
C GLU A 50 -8.61 3.20 -3.09
N TYR A 51 -7.89 2.36 -2.33
CA TYR A 51 -6.85 2.83 -1.40
C TYR A 51 -5.66 3.47 -2.13
N TRP A 52 -5.26 2.95 -3.29
CA TRP A 52 -4.25 3.59 -4.12
C TRP A 52 -4.72 4.97 -4.60
N ALA A 53 -5.94 5.06 -5.13
CA ALA A 53 -6.54 6.30 -5.59
C ALA A 53 -6.62 7.34 -4.46
N GLU A 54 -6.95 6.91 -3.23
CA GLU A 54 -6.99 7.77 -2.05
C GLU A 54 -5.59 8.33 -1.70
N GLU A 55 -4.55 7.50 -1.70
CA GLU A 55 -3.19 7.94 -1.40
C GLU A 55 -2.61 8.86 -2.49
N MET A 56 -2.94 8.58 -3.75
CA MET A 56 -2.64 9.49 -4.86
C MET A 56 -3.32 10.86 -4.66
N ALA A 57 -4.61 10.88 -4.30
CA ALA A 57 -5.35 12.10 -4.02
C ALA A 57 -4.79 12.90 -2.82
N LYS A 58 -4.25 12.21 -1.82
CA LYS A 58 -3.52 12.82 -0.68
C LYS A 58 -2.14 13.35 -1.06
N ARG A 59 -1.70 13.17 -2.31
CA ARG A 59 -0.35 13.52 -2.81
C ARG A 59 0.73 12.75 -2.04
N HIS A 60 0.48 11.48 -1.73
CA HIS A 60 1.48 10.60 -1.18
C HIS A 60 2.71 10.55 -2.10
N VAL A 61 3.90 10.57 -1.50
CA VAL A 61 5.19 10.49 -2.19
C VAL A 61 5.89 9.22 -1.73
N ASN A 62 6.28 8.40 -2.69
CA ASN A 62 6.90 7.10 -2.43
C ASN A 62 8.38 7.25 -2.04
N ILE A 63 9.06 6.12 -1.75
CA ILE A 63 10.47 6.12 -1.32
C ILE A 63 11.45 6.66 -2.36
N SER A 64 11.01 6.82 -3.62
CA SER A 64 11.80 7.38 -4.72
C SER A 64 11.52 8.87 -4.95
N ASP A 65 10.87 9.54 -3.99
CA ASP A 65 10.47 10.95 -4.05
C ASP A 65 9.53 11.27 -5.24
N ARG A 66 8.70 10.31 -5.67
CA ARG A 66 7.74 10.47 -6.77
C ARG A 66 6.30 10.44 -6.28
N ALA A 67 5.46 11.28 -6.90
CA ALA A 67 4.02 11.24 -6.68
C ALA A 67 3.40 10.03 -7.40
N LEU A 68 2.39 9.43 -6.78
CA LEU A 68 1.70 8.27 -7.33
C LEU A 68 0.86 8.62 -8.56
N VAL A 69 0.83 7.71 -9.53
CA VAL A 69 -0.07 7.77 -10.70
C VAL A 69 -1.10 6.66 -10.58
N PHE A 70 -2.37 6.95 -10.90
CA PHE A 70 -3.44 5.96 -10.91
C PHE A 70 -4.22 6.04 -12.22
N ILE A 71 -4.47 4.88 -12.82
CA ILE A 71 -5.28 4.74 -14.03
C ILE A 71 -6.30 3.63 -13.76
N GLU A 72 -7.56 3.89 -14.11
CA GLU A 72 -8.64 2.91 -14.08
C GLU A 72 -9.10 2.61 -15.52
N PRO A 73 -8.57 1.55 -16.15
CA PRO A 73 -8.92 1.20 -17.54
C PRO A 73 -10.28 0.51 -17.66
N GLU A 74 -10.74 0.22 -18.86
CA GLU A 74 -12.07 -0.37 -19.09
C GLU A 74 -12.18 -1.86 -18.72
N SER A 75 -11.05 -2.56 -18.50
CA SER A 75 -11.02 -3.98 -18.14
C SER A 75 -9.69 -4.37 -17.50
N GLU A 76 -9.63 -5.55 -16.87
CA GLU A 76 -8.38 -6.09 -16.34
C GLU A 76 -7.31 -6.31 -17.42
N HIS A 77 -7.71 -6.65 -18.65
CA HIS A 77 -6.78 -6.81 -19.76
C HIS A 77 -6.15 -5.48 -20.16
N ALA A 78 -6.93 -4.40 -20.13
CA ALA A 78 -6.43 -3.05 -20.36
C ALA A 78 -5.57 -2.55 -19.18
N ALA A 79 -5.93 -2.89 -17.94
CA ALA A 79 -5.12 -2.64 -16.75
C ALA A 79 -3.72 -3.26 -16.86
N ALA A 80 -3.64 -4.53 -17.27
CA ALA A 80 -2.36 -5.18 -17.50
C ALA A 80 -1.51 -4.46 -18.55
N ALA A 81 -2.12 -3.98 -19.64
CA ALA A 81 -1.42 -3.26 -20.70
C ALA A 81 -0.88 -1.89 -20.29
N VAL A 82 -1.57 -1.20 -19.37
CA VAL A 82 -1.15 0.11 -18.84
C VAL A 82 0.03 -0.01 -17.88
N THR A 83 0.17 -1.15 -17.20
CA THR A 83 1.22 -1.40 -16.20
C THR A 83 2.43 -2.18 -16.70
N ALA A 84 2.36 -2.76 -17.91
CA ALA A 84 3.44 -3.53 -18.53
C ALA A 84 4.51 -2.62 -19.15
#